data_AF-A0A3D5E000-F1
#
_entry.id   AF-A0A3D5E000-F1
#
_cell.length_a   1.000
_cell.length_b   1.000
_cell.length_c   1.000
_cell.angle_alpha   90.00
_cell.angle_beta   90.00
_cell.angle_gamma   90.00
#
_symmetry.space_group_name_H-M   'P 1'
#
loop_
_entity.id
_entity.type
_entity.pdbx_description
1 polymer ?
#
loop_
_entity_poly.entity_id
_entity_poly.type
_entity_poly.pdbx_seq_one_letter_code
_entity_poly.pdbx_strand_id
1 'polypeptide(L)' 'MDRHDEHHASQRELAALQQDFPGFRIWQEAAGQRMRLVAVRREHGTSPHTVVTADLAELRSLLAGNRQAHT' A
#
# COMPACT_ATOMS: atom_id res chain seq x y z
N MET A 1 20.34 18.10 9.32
CA MET A 1 20.43 16.64 9.50
C MET A 1 19.03 16.14 9.72
N ASP A 2 18.40 15.88 8.59
CA ASP A 2 17.05 15.46 8.36
C ASP A 2 16.84 14.11 9.06
N ARG A 3 16.11 14.10 10.18
CA ARG A 3 15.62 12.85 10.73
C ARG A 3 14.68 12.29 9.67
N HIS A 4 15.02 11.15 9.08
CA HIS A 4 14.05 10.28 8.44
C HIS A 4 12.93 10.07 9.45
N ASP A 5 11.83 10.77 9.25
CA ASP A 5 10.60 10.45 9.95
C ASP A 5 10.18 9.09 9.41
N GLU A 6 10.36 8.04 10.20
CA GLU A 6 9.75 6.74 9.95
C GLU A 6 8.24 6.91 10.14
N HIS A 7 7.60 7.60 9.18
CA HIS A 7 6.18 7.89 9.17
C HIS A 7 5.43 6.58 8.97
N HIS A 8 5.18 5.90 10.08
CA HIS A 8 4.24 4.82 10.17
C HIS A 8 2.86 5.36 9.78
N ALA A 9 2.32 4.92 8.63
CA ALA A 9 0.94 5.25 8.27
C ALA A 9 -0.01 4.95 9.43
N SER A 10 -0.84 5.92 9.78
CA SER A 10 -1.83 5.75 10.83
C SER A 10 -2.88 4.73 10.38
N GLN A 11 -3.50 4.03 11.34
CA GLN A 11 -4.62 3.12 11.05
C GLN A 11 -5.78 3.81 10.28
N ARG A 12 -5.97 5.12 10.49
CA ARG A 12 -6.94 5.93 9.74
C ARG A 12 -6.57 6.09 8.27
N GLU A 13 -5.30 6.25 7.96
CA GLU A 13 -4.80 6.39 6.59
C GLU A 13 -4.90 5.06 5.85
N LEU A 14 -4.54 3.96 6.51
CA LEU A 14 -4.74 2.61 5.97
C LEU A 14 -6.23 2.32 5.71
N ALA A 15 -7.12 2.71 6.64
CA ALA A 15 -8.56 2.53 6.46
C ALA A 15 -9.11 3.37 5.29
N ALA A 16 -8.65 4.61 5.14
CA ALA A 16 -9.02 5.45 4.00
C ALA A 16 -8.52 4.85 2.67
N LEU A 17 -7.29 4.34 2.64
CA LEU A 17 -6.73 3.67 1.46
C LEU A 17 -7.51 2.40 1.12
N GLN A 18 -7.89 1.61 2.12
CA GLN A 18 -8.71 0.41 1.96
C GLN A 18 -10.11 0.72 1.41
N GLN A 19 -10.70 1.87 1.76
CA GLN A 19 -11.98 2.34 1.21
C GLN A 19 -11.85 2.80 -0.26
N ASP A 20 -10.75 3.47 -0.60
CA ASP A 20 -10.48 3.93 -1.98
C ASP A 20 -10.17 2.75 -2.93
N PHE A 21 -9.58 1.68 -2.38
CA PHE A 21 -9.15 0.49 -3.12
C PHE A 21 -9.73 -0.82 -2.53
N PRO A 22 -11.05 -1.07 -2.63
CA PRO A 22 -11.70 -2.24 -2.02
C PRO A 22 -11.26 -3.60 -2.63
N GLY A 23 -10.71 -3.58 -3.84
CA GLY A 23 -10.14 -4.76 -4.52
C GLY A 23 -8.77 -5.20 -3.97
N PHE A 24 -8.18 -4.42 -3.06
CA PHE A 24 -6.93 -4.75 -2.39
C PHE A 24 -7.19 -4.97 -0.89
N ARG A 25 -6.35 -5.76 -0.24
CA ARG A 25 -6.25 -5.86 1.22
C ARG A 25 -4.99 -5.12 1.61
N ILE A 26 -5.13 -4.09 2.43
CA ILE A 26 -4.04 -3.17 2.77
C ILE A 26 -3.75 -3.26 4.27
N TRP A 27 -2.49 -3.45 4.63
CA TRP A 27 -2.03 -3.44 6.01
C TRP A 27 -0.60 -2.95 6.12
N GLN A 28 -0.13 -2.83 7.35
CA GLN A 28 1.23 -2.48 7.67
C GLN A 28 1.86 -3.58 8.51
N GLU A 29 3.10 -3.90 8.19
CA GLU A 29 3.89 -4.96 8.79
C GLU A 29 5.23 -4.40 9.26
N ALA A 30 5.67 -4.83 10.44
CA ALA A 30 7.04 -4.59 10.88
C ALA A 30 7.98 -5.58 10.19
N ALA A 31 8.81 -5.09 9.27
CA ALA A 31 9.87 -5.86 8.62
C ALA A 31 11.21 -5.52 9.28
N GLY A 32 11.47 -6.17 10.41
CA GLY A 32 12.65 -5.90 11.25
C GLY A 32 12.56 -4.51 11.88
N GLN A 33 13.50 -3.62 11.53
CA GLN A 33 13.57 -2.28 12.09
C GLN A 33 12.71 -1.25 11.34
N ARG A 34 12.09 -1.63 10.21
CA ARG A 34 11.31 -0.72 9.36
C ARG A 34 9.88 -1.21 9.21
N MET A 35 8.97 -0.26 9.08
CA MET A 35 7.58 -0.55 8.75
C MET A 35 7.40 -0.60 7.24
N ARG A 36 6.66 -1.60 6.78
CA ARG A 36 6.29 -1.79 5.37
C ARG A 36 4.79 -1.81 5.23
N LEU A 37 4.31 -1.05 4.27
CA LEU A 37 2.95 -1.09 3.80
C LEU A 37 2.84 -2.20 2.77
N VAL A 38 1.83 -3.04 2.94
CA VAL A 38 1.56 -4.19 2.08
C VAL A 38 0.15 -4.06 1.54
N ALA A 39 0.00 -4.14 0.22
CA ALA A 39 -1.29 -4.24 -0.44
C ALA A 39 -1.33 -5.49 -1.31
N VAL A 40 -2.26 -6.39 -1.01
CA VAL A 40 -2.47 -7.63 -1.77
C VAL A 40 -3.80 -7.57 -2.50
N ARG A 41 -3.80 -7.84 -3.80
CA ARG A 41 -5.02 -7.88 -4.59
C ARG A 41 -5.88 -9.07 -4.17
N ARG A 42 -7.18 -8.85 -4.01
CA ARG A 42 -8.15 -9.90 -3.70
C ARG A 42 -8.61 -10.67 -4.94
N GLU A 43 -8.49 -10.04 -6.11
CA GLU A 43 -8.93 -10.58 -7.40
C GLU A 43 -7.76 -11.15 -8.18
N HIS A 44 -7.95 -12.31 -8.81
CA HIS A 44 -6.96 -12.92 -9.70
C HIS A 44 -6.89 -12.15 -11.03
N GLY A 45 -5.73 -11.57 -11.33
CA GLY A 45 -5.44 -10.89 -12.59
C GLY A 45 -3.94 -10.81 -12.88
N THR A 46 -3.56 -10.44 -14.10
CA THR A 46 -2.19 -10.56 -14.67
C THR A 46 -1.16 -9.54 -14.15
N SER A 47 -1.55 -8.65 -13.23
CA SER A 47 -0.68 -7.62 -12.64
C SER A 47 -0.20 -8.03 -11.25
N PRO A 48 0.84 -7.40 -10.68
CA PRO A 48 1.41 -7.84 -9.40
C PRO A 48 0.31 -8.02 -8.35
N HIS A 49 0.24 -9.24 -7.85
CA HIS A 49 -0.72 -9.68 -6.85
C HIS A 49 -0.44 -9.06 -5.48
N THR A 50 0.77 -8.52 -5.28
CA THR A 50 1.23 -7.92 -4.04
C THR A 50 2.12 -6.71 -4.32
N VAL A 51 1.87 -5.60 -3.63
CA VAL A 51 2.70 -4.40 -3.59
C VAL A 51 3.22 -4.24 -2.17
N VAL A 52 4.53 -4.01 -2.01
CA VAL A 52 5.17 -3.77 -0.72
C VAL A 52 6.04 -2.53 -0.82
N THR A 53 5.82 -1.55 0.04
CA THR A 53 6.58 -0.30 0.04
C THR A 53 6.71 0.26 1.46
N ALA A 54 7.71 1.09 1.71
CA ALA A 54 7.81 1.84 2.96
C ALA A 54 7.06 3.18 2.92
N ASP A 55 6.60 3.61 1.74
CA ASP A 55 6.01 4.93 1.52
C ASP A 55 4.53 4.87 1.12
N LEU A 56 3.70 5.67 1.81
CA LEU A 56 2.25 5.67 1.60
C LEU A 56 1.85 6.31 0.26
N ALA A 57 2.58 7.33 -0.19
CA ALA A 57 2.28 8.01 -1.45
C ALA A 57 2.64 7.11 -2.65
N GLU A 58 3.76 6.39 -2.56
CA GLU A 58 4.17 5.36 -3.52
C GLU A 58 3.13 4.25 -3.58
N LEU A 59 2.68 3.74 -2.42
CA LEU A 59 1.63 2.71 -2.37
C LEU A 59 0.38 3.17 -3.13
N ARG A 60 -0.10 4.39 -2.83
CA ARG A 60 -1.27 4.95 -3.49
C ARG A 60 -1.09 5.06 -5.00
N SER A 61 0.07 5.54 -5.45
CA SER A 61 0.38 5.68 -6.88
C SER A 61 0.38 4.34 -7.60
N LEU A 62 0.98 3.30 -6.99
CA LEU A 62 1.02 1.95 -7.55
C LEU A 62 -0.39 1.31 -7.62
N LEU A 63 -1.20 1.48 -6.58
CA LEU A 63 -2.59 1.00 -6.57
C LEU A 63 -3.45 1.72 -7.62
N ALA A 64 -3.28 3.04 -7.76
CA ALA A 64 -3.97 3.83 -8.77
C ALA A 64 -3.61 3.38 -10.20
N GLY A 65 -2.34 3.06 -10.47
CA GLY A 65 -1.91 2.51 -11.76
C GLY A 65 -2.50 1.13 -12.07
N ASN A 66 -2.59 0.25 -11.06
CA ASN A 66 -3.13 -1.11 -11.23
C ASN A 66 -4.66 -1.12 -11.47
N ARG A 67 -5.39 -0.09 -10.99
CA ARG A 67 -6.82 0.12 -11.32
C ARG A 67 -7.05 0.38 -12.80
N GLN A 68 -6.11 1.05 -13.49
CA GLN A 68 -6.24 1.40 -14.90
C GLN A 68 -5.97 0.22 -15.84
N ALA A 69 -5.30 -0.84 -15.37
CA ALA A 69 -4.96 -2.02 -16.17
C ALA A 69 -6.15 -2.98 -16.42
N HIS A 70 -7.39 -2.49 -16.24
CA HIS A 70 -8.65 -3.22 -16.48
C HIS A 70 -9.44 -2.66 -17.67
N THR A 71 -8.77 -2.16 -18.69
CA THR A 71 -9.39 -1.83 -20.01
C THR A 71 -8.89 -2.78 -21.08
#